data_AF-A0A2E5XUT3-F1
#
_entry.id   AF-A0A2E5XUT3-F1
#
_cell.length_a   1.000
_cell.length_b   1.000
_cell.length_c   1.000
_cell.angle_alpha   90.00
_cell.angle_beta   90.00
_cell.angle_gamma   90.00
#
_symmetry.space_group_name_H-M   'P 1'
#
loop_
_entity.id
_entity.type
_entity.pdbx_description
1 polymer ?
#
loop_
_entity_poly.entity_id
_entity_poly.type
_entity_poly.pdbx_seq_one_letter_code
_entity_poly.pdbx_strand_id
1 'polypeptide(L)'
;MTDLHRKNKPDGLLKSKFLELLSGKALEQKSFMDIAPFLLFVSMCMVFYINNSYKAERYVRHITQLESELKDLRAEYITTKSQLMFHGKQTVVQELVAAQGLKKSKQPPYIIRRSN
;
A
#
# COMPACT_ATOMS: atom_id res chain seq x y z
N MET A 1 53.21 -16.34 -11.16
CA MET A 1 52.53 -15.18 -10.56
C MET A 1 51.88 -14.39 -11.71
N THR A 2 50.79 -14.93 -12.24
CA THR A 2 49.44 -14.32 -12.22
C THR A 2 49.26 -13.20 -13.24
N ASP A 3 49.33 -13.55 -14.53
CA ASP A 3 48.79 -12.70 -15.61
C ASP A 3 47.26 -12.82 -15.64
N LEU A 4 46.60 -11.91 -14.94
CA LEU A 4 45.15 -11.70 -15.03
C LEU A 4 44.85 -10.58 -16.03
N HIS A 5 45.02 -10.87 -17.33
CA HIS A 5 44.35 -10.07 -18.36
C HIS A 5 42.86 -10.46 -18.40
N ARG A 6 42.10 -9.82 -17.50
CA ARG A 6 40.65 -9.97 -17.38
C ARG A 6 39.95 -9.34 -18.60
N LYS A 7 39.67 -10.20 -19.58
CA LYS A 7 38.50 -10.22 -20.49
C LYS A 7 37.59 -8.99 -20.38
N ASN A 8 37.75 -8.02 -21.28
CA ASN A 8 36.73 -7.01 -21.55
C ASN A 8 35.57 -7.67 -22.29
N LYS A 9 34.44 -7.78 -21.61
CA LYS A 9 33.19 -8.37 -22.07
C LYS A 9 32.40 -7.29 -22.84
N PRO A 10 31.80 -7.56 -24.02
CA PRO A 10 31.01 -6.58 -24.75
C PRO A 10 29.62 -6.44 -24.12
N ASP A 11 29.56 -6.08 -22.84
CA ASP A 11 28.32 -5.92 -22.09
C ASP A 11 27.80 -4.50 -22.28
N GLY A 12 27.42 -4.19 -23.51
CA GLY A 12 26.71 -2.95 -23.77
C GLY A 12 26.99 -2.34 -25.11
N LEU A 13 26.58 -3.01 -26.18
CA LEU A 13 26.35 -2.35 -27.47
C LEU A 13 25.48 -1.10 -27.29
N LEU A 14 24.52 -1.14 -26.35
CA LEU A 14 23.75 0.05 -25.95
C LEU A 14 24.59 1.03 -25.13
N LYS A 15 25.37 0.58 -24.14
CA LYS A 15 26.19 1.47 -23.30
C LYS A 15 27.28 2.19 -24.11
N SER A 16 27.94 1.51 -25.05
CA SER A 16 28.92 2.12 -25.95
C SER A 16 28.25 3.12 -26.88
N LYS A 17 27.07 2.81 -27.43
CA LYS A 17 26.27 3.78 -28.21
C LYS A 17 25.84 5.00 -27.36
N PHE A 18 25.41 4.79 -26.12
CA PHE A 18 25.09 5.88 -25.18
C PHE A 18 26.32 6.72 -24.83
N LEU A 19 27.47 6.08 -24.60
CA LEU A 19 28.73 6.75 -24.34
C LEU A 19 29.25 7.49 -25.58
N GLU A 20 29.09 6.96 -26.79
CA GLU A 20 29.44 7.64 -28.05
C GLU A 20 28.54 8.85 -28.33
N LEU A 21 27.27 8.78 -27.96
CA LEU A 21 26.33 9.91 -28.02
C LEU A 21 26.65 10.99 -26.97
N LEU A 22 27.14 10.61 -25.78
CA LEU A 22 27.43 11.52 -24.67
C LEU A 22 28.87 12.07 -24.68
N SER A 23 29.82 11.35 -25.29
CA SER A 23 31.26 11.69 -25.35
C SER A 23 31.62 12.80 -26.35
N GLY A 24 30.65 13.57 -26.83
CA GLY A 24 30.90 14.81 -27.57
C GLY A 24 31.11 14.65 -29.08
N LYS A 25 31.45 13.45 -29.59
CA LYS A 25 31.59 13.22 -31.05
C LYS A 25 30.29 13.45 -31.84
N ALA A 26 29.13 13.16 -31.25
CA ALA A 26 27.84 13.48 -31.86
C ALA A 26 27.51 14.98 -31.83
N LEU A 27 28.00 15.72 -30.83
CA LEU A 27 27.88 17.19 -30.75
C LEU A 27 28.82 17.91 -31.71
N GLU A 28 29.99 17.31 -32.00
CA GLU A 28 31.01 17.88 -32.87
C GLU A 28 30.61 17.83 -34.36
N GLN A 29 29.80 16.85 -34.76
CA GLN A 29 29.43 16.63 -36.17
C GLN A 29 28.04 17.15 -36.55
N LYS A 30 27.15 17.39 -35.58
CA LYS A 30 25.76 17.85 -35.82
C LYS A 30 25.55 19.25 -35.27
N SER A 31 25.02 20.13 -36.10
CA SER A 31 24.63 21.49 -35.70
C SER A 31 23.61 21.47 -34.56
N PHE A 32 23.63 22.46 -33.67
CA PHE A 32 22.72 22.57 -32.51
C PHE A 32 21.24 22.35 -32.84
N MET A 33 20.83 22.62 -34.08
CA MET A 33 19.48 22.41 -34.59
C MET A 33 19.04 20.93 -34.58
N ASP A 34 19.97 19.99 -34.74
CA ASP A 34 19.67 18.54 -34.76
C ASP A 34 19.43 17.96 -33.36
N ILE A 35 20.04 18.55 -32.33
CA ILE A 35 20.02 18.07 -30.94
C ILE A 35 18.95 18.81 -30.11
N ALA A 36 18.55 20.00 -30.53
CA ALA A 36 17.51 20.81 -29.91
C ALA A 36 16.20 20.03 -29.60
N PRO A 37 15.58 19.25 -30.52
CA PRO A 37 14.35 18.52 -30.21
C PRO A 37 14.55 17.42 -29.16
N PHE A 38 15.74 16.79 -29.12
CA PHE A 38 16.06 15.76 -28.11
C PHE A 38 16.24 16.37 -26.72
N LEU A 39 16.95 17.50 -26.61
CA LEU A 39 17.10 18.21 -25.34
C LEU A 39 15.76 18.72 -24.81
N LEU A 40 14.89 19.23 -25.69
CA LEU A 40 13.54 19.66 -25.33
C LEU A 40 12.73 18.48 -24.79
N PHE A 41 12.80 17.31 -25.44
CA PHE A 41 12.14 16.10 -24.97
C PHE A 41 12.60 15.69 -23.57
N VAL A 42 13.92 15.68 -23.31
CA VAL A 42 14.47 15.34 -21.99
C VAL A 42 14.07 16.38 -20.93
N SER A 43 14.11 17.67 -21.28
CA SER A 43 13.67 18.75 -20.39
C SER A 43 12.18 18.61 -20.03
N MET A 44 11.33 18.29 -21.00
CA MET A 44 9.91 18.00 -20.79
C MET A 44 9.75 16.81 -19.84
N CYS A 45 10.45 15.69 -20.06
CA CYS A 45 10.42 14.56 -19.14
C CYS A 45 10.86 14.93 -17.72
N MET A 46 11.86 15.79 -17.56
CA MET A 46 12.30 16.27 -16.24
C MET A 46 11.20 17.07 -15.53
N VAL A 47 10.50 17.97 -16.23
CA VAL A 47 9.36 18.70 -15.67
C VAL A 47 8.24 17.76 -15.25
N PHE A 48 7.92 16.76 -16.08
CA PHE A 48 6.94 15.73 -15.73
C PHE A 48 7.35 14.90 -14.51
N TYR A 49 8.63 14.54 -14.41
CA TYR A 49 9.17 13.80 -13.29
C TYR A 49 9.04 14.57 -11.97
N ILE A 50 9.44 15.85 -11.97
CA ILE A 50 9.32 16.73 -10.80
C ILE A 50 7.86 16.84 -10.37
N ASN A 51 6.95 17.09 -11.32
CA ASN A 51 5.51 17.17 -11.04
C ASN A 51 4.95 15.86 -10.47
N ASN A 52 5.36 14.71 -11.01
CA ASN A 52 4.93 13.41 -10.52
C ASN A 52 5.43 13.14 -9.09
N SER A 53 6.69 13.50 -8.80
CA SER A 53 7.29 13.37 -7.47
C SER A 53 6.53 14.16 -6.41
N TYR A 54 6.20 15.43 -6.69
CA TYR A 54 5.39 16.24 -5.76
C TYR A 54 4.00 15.64 -5.50
N LYS A 55 3.36 15.07 -6.53
CA LYS A 55 2.06 14.40 -6.37
C LYS A 55 2.18 13.15 -5.51
N ALA A 56 3.21 12.34 -5.74
CA ALA A 56 3.47 11.14 -4.93
C ALA A 56 3.64 11.49 -3.44
N GLU A 57 4.40 12.53 -3.12
CA GLU A 57 4.59 12.97 -1.73
C GLU A 57 3.28 13.43 -1.08
N ARG A 58 2.39 14.11 -1.83
CA ARG A 58 1.06 14.49 -1.34
C ARG A 58 0.19 13.28 -1.06
N TYR A 59 0.19 12.30 -1.96
CA TYR A 59 -0.61 11.08 -1.79
C TYR A 59 -0.12 10.23 -0.60
N VAL A 60 1.19 10.08 -0.42
CA VAL A 60 1.73 9.34 0.74
C VAL A 60 1.24 9.95 2.04
N ARG A 61 1.30 11.28 2.21
CA ARG A 61 0.78 11.95 3.41
C ARG A 61 -0.72 11.73 3.60
N HIS A 62 -1.50 11.78 2.53
CA HIS A 62 -2.94 11.58 2.61
C HIS A 62 -3.30 10.14 2.99
N ILE A 63 -2.58 9.15 2.44
CA ILE A 63 -2.75 7.74 2.79
C ILE A 63 -2.48 7.54 4.29
N THR A 64 -1.38 8.09 4.80
CA THR A 64 -1.05 7.97 6.23
C THR A 64 -2.12 8.60 7.14
N GLN A 65 -2.69 9.75 6.75
CA GLN A 65 -3.79 10.37 7.50
C GLN A 65 -5.04 9.48 7.49
N LEU A 66 -5.42 8.99 6.31
CA LEU A 66 -6.58 8.13 6.14
C LEU A 66 -6.43 6.81 6.90
N GLU A 67 -5.24 6.21 6.95
CA GLU A 67 -4.95 5.02 7.75
C GLU A 67 -5.16 5.26 9.24
N SER A 68 -4.76 6.44 9.74
CA SER A 68 -5.00 6.82 11.14
C SER A 68 -6.50 6.94 11.43
N GLU A 69 -7.25 7.64 10.59
CA GLU A 69 -8.71 7.78 10.74
C GLU A 69 -9.41 6.42 10.72
N LEU A 70 -9.00 5.53 9.81
CA LEU A 70 -9.57 4.19 9.67
C LEU A 70 -9.26 3.33 10.91
N LYS A 71 -8.08 3.50 11.51
CA LYS A 71 -7.70 2.84 12.76
C LYS A 71 -8.56 3.32 13.92
N ASP A 72 -8.76 4.62 14.06
CA ASP A 72 -9.58 5.21 15.12
C ASP A 72 -11.03 4.76 14.99
N LEU A 73 -11.59 4.81 13.78
CA LEU A 73 -12.95 4.34 13.50
C LEU A 73 -13.12 2.83 13.80
N ARG A 74 -12.11 2.02 13.50
CA ARG A 74 -12.11 0.59 13.87
C ARG A 74 -12.11 0.39 15.38
N ALA A 75 -11.32 1.17 16.11
CA ALA A 75 -11.26 1.08 17.56
C ALA A 75 -12.61 1.42 18.19
N GLU A 76 -13.28 2.47 17.69
CA GLU A 76 -14.63 2.85 18.11
C GLU A 76 -15.64 1.74 17.81
N TYR A 77 -15.65 1.20 16.58
CA TYR A 77 -16.54 0.09 16.21
C TYR A 77 -16.35 -1.14 17.11
N ILE A 78 -15.10 -1.54 17.38
CA ILE A 78 -14.81 -2.69 18.25
C ILE A 78 -15.32 -2.43 19.67
N THR A 79 -15.14 -1.20 20.17
CA THR A 79 -15.56 -0.81 21.52
C THR A 79 -17.08 -0.85 21.65
N THR A 80 -17.80 -0.20 20.74
CA THR A 80 -19.27 -0.18 20.74
C THR A 80 -19.86 -1.58 20.52
N LYS A 81 -19.28 -2.38 19.63
CA LYS A 81 -19.68 -3.78 19.45
C LYS A 81 -19.45 -4.59 20.71
N SER A 82 -18.32 -4.41 21.39
CA SER A 82 -18.01 -5.11 22.65
C SER A 82 -19.02 -4.76 23.75
N GLN A 83 -19.41 -3.49 23.87
CA GLN A 83 -20.46 -3.06 24.79
C GLN A 83 -21.80 -3.75 24.47
N LEU A 84 -22.20 -3.79 23.20
CA LEU A 84 -23.41 -4.50 22.78
C LEU A 84 -23.33 -5.99 23.13
N MET A 85 -22.20 -6.64 22.86
CA MET A 85 -22.00 -8.04 23.21
C MET A 85 -22.06 -8.26 24.72
N PHE A 86 -21.53 -7.35 25.53
CA PHE A 86 -21.60 -7.41 26.98
C PHE A 86 -23.05 -7.32 27.49
N HIS A 87 -23.83 -6.36 26.99
CA HIS A 87 -25.26 -6.25 27.33
C HIS A 87 -26.10 -7.43 26.83
N GLY A 88 -25.73 -8.00 25.68
CA GLY A 88 -26.36 -9.21 25.13
C GLY A 88 -25.91 -10.51 25.80
N LYS A 89 -24.92 -10.48 26.72
CA LYS A 89 -24.50 -11.70 27.43
C LYS A 89 -25.65 -12.21 28.26
N GLN A 90 -25.96 -13.49 28.04
CA GLN A 90 -26.98 -14.20 28.78
C GLN A 90 -26.77 -14.05 30.31
N THR A 91 -25.54 -14.09 30.83
CA THR A 91 -25.24 -13.87 32.27
C THR A 91 -25.70 -12.51 32.78
N VAL A 92 -25.38 -11.43 32.05
CA VAL A 92 -25.74 -10.05 32.41
C VAL A 92 -27.25 -9.85 32.34
N VAL A 93 -27.90 -10.35 31.28
CA VAL A 93 -29.36 -10.34 31.15
C VAL A 93 -30.03 -11.10 32.31
N GLN A 94 -29.48 -12.24 32.71
CA GLN A 94 -30.07 -13.02 33.81
C GLN A 94 -29.95 -12.32 35.17
N GLU A 95 -28.89 -11.54 35.40
CA GLU A 95 -28.76 -10.71 36.60
C GLU A 95 -29.77 -9.56 36.60
N LEU A 96 -29.93 -8.86 35.47
CA LEU A 96 -30.91 -7.77 35.33
C LEU A 96 -32.35 -8.25 35.52
N VAL A 97 -32.69 -9.42 34.97
CA VAL A 97 -34.05 -9.96 34.99
C VAL A 97 -34.30 -10.80 36.26
N ALA A 98 -33.26 -11.16 37.03
CA ALA A 98 -33.42 -11.80 38.35
C ALA A 98 -34.13 -10.89 39.36
N ALA A 99 -33.92 -9.58 39.29
CA ALA A 99 -34.66 -8.60 40.09
C ALA A 99 -36.17 -8.60 39.78
N GLN A 100 -36.56 -9.05 38.58
CA GLN A 100 -37.95 -9.20 38.14
C GLN A 100 -38.51 -10.61 38.44
N GLY A 101 -37.76 -11.46 39.15
CA GLY A 101 -38.21 -12.79 39.58
C GLY A 101 -38.05 -13.92 38.55
N LEU A 102 -37.50 -13.64 37.37
CA LEU A 102 -37.32 -14.64 36.32
C LEU A 102 -36.04 -15.44 36.53
N LYS A 103 -36.14 -16.77 36.42
CA LYS A 103 -35.02 -17.71 36.65
C LYS A 103 -34.70 -18.49 35.37
N LYS A 104 -33.40 -18.77 35.18
CA LYS A 104 -32.93 -19.67 34.13
C LYS A 104 -33.58 -21.04 34.24
N SER A 105 -34.04 -21.59 33.11
CA SER A 105 -34.27 -23.03 33.02
C SER A 105 -32.93 -23.76 33.11
N LYS A 106 -32.80 -24.64 34.11
CA LYS A 106 -31.63 -25.52 34.29
C LYS A 106 -31.79 -26.86 33.56
N GLN A 107 -32.98 -27.13 33.03
CA GLN A 107 -33.28 -28.40 32.38
C GLN A 107 -33.03 -28.26 30.87
N PRO A 108 -32.25 -29.17 30.26
CA PRO A 108 -32.08 -29.21 28.82
C PRO A 108 -33.42 -29.48 28.13
N PRO A 109 -33.70 -28.86 26.96
CA PRO A 109 -34.94 -29.06 26.24
C PRO A 109 -35.06 -30.52 25.76
N TYR A 110 -36.23 -31.12 25.97
CA TYR A 110 -36.51 -32.48 25.53
C TYR A 110 -36.88 -32.48 24.05
N ILE A 111 -36.19 -33.32 23.26
CA ILE A 111 -36.50 -33.51 21.85
C ILE A 111 -37.64 -34.53 21.75
N ILE A 112 -38.82 -34.07 21.35
CA ILE A 112 -39.96 -34.95 21.09
C ILE A 112 -39.76 -35.58 19.71
N ARG A 113 -39.25 -36.82 19.63
CA ARG A 113 -39.27 -37.58 18.38
C ARG A 113 -40.58 -38.34 18.26
N ARG A 114 -41.31 -38.09 17.18
CA ARG A 114 -42.47 -38.88 16.78
C ARG A 114 -41.99 -40.28 16.38
N SER A 115 -42.25 -41.29 17.22
CA SER A 115 -42.09 -42.69 16.83
C SER A 115 -43.28 -43.06 15.95
N ASN A 116 -42.98 -43.53 14.74
CA ASN A 116 -43.91 -44.34 13.93
C ASN A 116 -43.67 -45.81 14.25
#